data_AF-A0A957TT68-F1
#
_entry.id   AF-A0A957TT68-F1
#
_cell.length_a   1.000
_cell.length_b   1.000
_cell.length_c   1.000
_cell.angle_alpha   90.00
_cell.angle_beta   90.00
_cell.angle_gamma   90.00
#
_symmetry.space_group_name_H-M   'P 1'
#
loop_
_entity.id
_entity.type
_entity.pdbx_description
1 polymer ?
#
loop_
_entity_poly.entity_id
_entity_poly.type
_entity_poly.pdbx_seq_one_letter_code
_entity_poly.pdbx_strand_id
1 'polypeptide(L)'
;MSTNGTKILVGVAWPYVNGEKHIGQIAGAYLPPDIFARYERMAGNDVLMVSGSDTHGTPIMLKADAEGLTPAQVVEKYHQLFVKGCLAMGLAFDLYSHTDTQNHWDVTQKMFLRHLEAGYVYKDTQKQLYDPAAKQFLADRYVEGTCPFCGYEDARGDQCDNCGRIYDALELKNPRSKITGSTNLEVRETEHFFLDMGKLNQPLLDWINHGKEHWRPNVLNFTRGQLKLEELRGRPITRDIDWGVTIPLDGYADKRIYVWYDAVIGYLSAAVEWATLVGDQDAWRAWWDAGVNPQALIYNFIGKDNIPFHTIIWQSELMGVDGIYNGDGDNIGEHYDAPLQLPYDVPANEFMN
;
A
#
# COMPACT_ATOMS: atom_id res chain seq x y z
N MET A 1 -13.60 -36.27 14.03
CA MET A 1 -12.92 -35.12 14.66
C MET A 1 -12.48 -34.23 13.51
N SER A 2 -13.08 -33.04 13.37
CA SER A 2 -12.79 -32.12 12.27
C SER A 2 -11.35 -31.64 12.41
N THR A 3 -10.47 -32.11 11.53
CA THR A 3 -9.11 -31.59 11.42
C THR A 3 -9.21 -30.25 10.67
N ASN A 4 -9.57 -29.17 11.35
CA ASN A 4 -9.45 -27.85 10.76
C ASN A 4 -7.95 -27.55 10.65
N GLY A 5 -7.39 -27.62 9.44
CA GLY A 5 -6.00 -27.27 9.19
C GLY A 5 -5.69 -25.83 9.57
N THR A 6 -4.41 -25.48 9.60
CA THR A 6 -3.96 -24.13 9.96
C THR A 6 -4.58 -23.11 9.00
N LYS A 7 -5.06 -21.99 9.55
CA LYS A 7 -5.54 -20.85 8.76
C LYS A 7 -4.34 -20.10 8.20
N ILE A 8 -4.19 -20.11 6.89
CA ILE A 8 -3.07 -19.46 6.19
C ILE A 8 -3.62 -18.38 5.27
N LEU A 9 -3.21 -17.13 5.47
CA LEU A 9 -3.47 -16.04 4.53
C LEU A 9 -2.25 -15.88 3.62
N VAL A 10 -2.48 -15.94 2.31
CA VAL A 10 -1.46 -15.65 1.29
C VAL A 10 -1.82 -14.32 0.63
N GLY A 11 -1.18 -13.25 1.10
CA GLY A 11 -1.29 -11.92 0.51
C GLY A 11 -0.27 -11.75 -0.61
N VAL A 12 -0.75 -11.46 -1.82
CA VAL A 12 0.10 -11.28 -3.00
C VAL A 12 0.15 -9.82 -3.42
N ALA A 13 1.36 -9.27 -3.59
CA ALA A 13 1.57 -7.86 -3.95
C ALA A 13 0.63 -7.35 -5.03
N TRP A 14 0.02 -6.19 -4.76
CA TRP A 14 -0.97 -5.59 -5.64
C TRP A 14 -0.25 -4.84 -6.77
N PRO A 15 -0.45 -5.20 -8.06
CA PRO A 15 0.20 -4.51 -9.14
C PRO A 15 -0.52 -3.19 -9.44
N TYR A 16 0.26 -2.13 -9.64
CA TYR A 16 -0.24 -0.90 -10.25
C TYR A 16 -0.86 -1.20 -11.61
N VAL A 17 -2.10 -0.78 -11.89
CA VAL A 17 -2.73 -0.97 -13.20
C VAL A 17 -2.55 0.22 -14.14
N ASN A 18 -1.31 0.65 -14.32
CA ASN A 18 -0.92 1.76 -15.21
C ASN A 18 -0.22 1.30 -16.51
N GLY A 19 -0.29 0.01 -16.84
CA GLY A 19 0.45 -0.55 -17.97
C GLY A 19 0.47 -2.08 -17.98
N GLU A 20 0.98 -2.63 -19.08
CA GLU A 20 1.22 -4.06 -19.23
C GLU A 20 2.22 -4.58 -18.20
N LYS A 21 2.11 -5.86 -17.87
CA LYS A 21 3.00 -6.52 -16.91
C LYS A 21 3.99 -7.43 -17.62
N HIS A 22 5.22 -7.43 -17.13
CA HIS A 22 6.31 -8.24 -17.67
C HIS A 22 6.48 -9.52 -16.85
N ILE A 23 7.15 -10.52 -17.45
CA ILE A 23 7.34 -11.84 -16.84
C ILE A 23 8.08 -11.79 -15.49
N GLY A 24 8.96 -10.81 -15.30
CA GLY A 24 9.64 -10.58 -14.03
C GLY A 24 8.68 -10.29 -12.87
N GLN A 25 7.57 -9.60 -13.10
CA GLN A 25 6.54 -9.39 -12.08
C GLN A 25 5.84 -10.72 -11.74
N ILE A 26 5.49 -11.51 -12.75
CA ILE A 26 4.85 -12.83 -12.57
C ILE A 26 5.75 -13.75 -11.76
N ALA A 27 7.01 -13.89 -12.16
CA ALA A 27 7.97 -14.75 -11.46
C ALA A 27 8.34 -14.22 -10.07
N GLY A 28 8.38 -12.90 -9.89
CA GLY A 28 8.77 -12.28 -8.63
C GLY A 28 7.66 -12.27 -7.57
N ALA A 29 6.40 -12.07 -7.97
CA ALA A 29 5.33 -11.83 -7.01
C ALA A 29 4.12 -12.76 -7.14
N TYR A 30 3.85 -13.40 -8.29
CA TYR A 30 2.56 -14.10 -8.51
C TYR A 30 2.68 -15.62 -8.62
N LEU A 31 3.72 -16.13 -9.28
CA LEU A 31 3.92 -17.58 -9.42
C LEU A 31 4.31 -18.26 -8.08
N PRO A 32 5.25 -17.71 -7.29
CA PRO A 32 5.62 -18.32 -6.01
C PRO A 32 4.45 -18.48 -5.00
N PRO A 33 3.59 -17.47 -4.77
CA PRO A 33 2.46 -17.66 -3.86
C PRO A 33 1.41 -18.65 -4.38
N ASP A 34 1.19 -18.76 -5.70
CA ASP A 34 0.27 -19.76 -6.25
C ASP A 34 0.76 -21.20 -5.96
N ILE A 35 2.06 -21.45 -6.18
CA ILE A 35 2.69 -22.74 -5.84
C ILE A 35 2.57 -23.02 -4.34
N PHE A 36 2.87 -22.02 -3.50
CA PHE A 36 2.78 -22.12 -2.05
C PHE A 36 1.35 -22.43 -1.59
N ALA A 37 0.36 -21.64 -2.05
CA ALA A 37 -1.04 -21.83 -1.69
C ALA A 37 -1.57 -23.21 -2.11
N ARG A 38 -1.17 -23.71 -3.30
CA ARG A 38 -1.54 -25.07 -3.73
C ARG A 38 -0.94 -26.14 -2.82
N TYR A 39 0.33 -26.00 -2.48
CA TYR A 39 1.00 -26.92 -1.55
C TYR A 39 0.30 -26.94 -0.18
N GLU A 40 0.04 -25.76 0.40
CA GLU A 40 -0.60 -25.64 1.71
C GLU A 40 -2.01 -26.24 1.72
N ARG A 41 -2.82 -26.00 0.67
CA ARG A 41 -4.13 -26.65 0.51
C ARG A 41 -3.99 -28.18 0.42
N MET A 42 -2.99 -28.69 -0.33
CA MET A 42 -2.73 -30.14 -0.43
C MET A 42 -2.23 -30.75 0.89
N ALA A 43 -1.56 -29.96 1.73
CA ALA A 43 -1.13 -30.35 3.06
C ALA A 43 -2.29 -30.38 4.08
N GLY A 44 -3.48 -29.95 3.69
CA GLY A 44 -4.69 -29.95 4.52
C GLY A 44 -4.93 -28.64 5.28
N ASN A 45 -4.16 -27.57 4.98
CA ASN A 45 -4.37 -26.25 5.56
C ASN A 45 -5.51 -25.50 4.85
N ASP A 46 -6.11 -24.56 5.57
CA ASP A 46 -7.19 -23.72 5.06
C ASP A 46 -6.61 -22.37 4.61
N VAL A 47 -6.52 -22.22 3.29
CA VAL A 47 -5.77 -21.14 2.64
C VAL A 47 -6.72 -20.12 2.04
N LEU A 48 -6.56 -18.87 2.45
CA LEU A 48 -7.17 -17.70 1.84
C LEU A 48 -6.08 -16.93 1.08
N MET A 49 -6.06 -17.04 -0.25
CA MET A 49 -5.12 -16.38 -1.14
C MET A 49 -5.78 -15.17 -1.80
N VAL A 50 -5.32 -13.98 -1.43
CA VAL A 50 -5.90 -12.71 -1.86
C VAL A 50 -4.88 -11.80 -2.54
N SER A 51 -5.37 -11.05 -3.51
CA SER A 51 -4.65 -9.97 -4.17
C SER A 51 -5.64 -8.98 -4.75
N GLY A 52 -5.14 -7.98 -5.46
CA GLY A 52 -5.97 -7.06 -6.20
C GLY A 52 -5.12 -6.10 -7.00
N SER A 53 -5.76 -5.25 -7.77
CA SER A 53 -5.09 -4.18 -8.51
C SER A 53 -4.95 -2.92 -7.66
N ASP A 54 -3.75 -2.33 -7.65
CA ASP A 54 -3.53 -0.99 -7.12
C ASP A 54 -3.92 0.03 -8.20
N THR A 55 -5.01 0.75 -7.92
CA THR A 55 -5.71 1.60 -8.87
C THR A 55 -5.53 3.09 -8.63
N HIS A 56 -4.81 3.48 -7.56
CA HIS A 56 -4.72 4.88 -7.14
C HIS A 56 -3.34 5.51 -7.41
N GLY A 57 -3.26 6.81 -7.15
CA GLY A 57 -2.02 7.58 -7.20
C GLY A 57 -1.68 8.21 -8.55
N THR A 58 -0.69 9.10 -8.50
CA THR A 58 -0.20 9.88 -9.65
C THR A 58 0.19 9.05 -10.89
N PRO A 59 0.76 7.82 -10.79
CA PRO A 59 1.10 7.04 -11.99
C PRO A 59 -0.10 6.71 -12.87
N ILE A 60 -1.29 6.50 -12.29
CA ILE A 60 -2.52 6.21 -13.03
C ILE A 60 -3.00 7.47 -13.75
N MET A 61 -2.99 8.62 -13.07
CA MET A 61 -3.35 9.90 -13.67
C MET A 61 -2.42 10.27 -14.84
N LEU A 62 -1.11 10.13 -14.67
CA LEU A 62 -0.13 10.36 -15.74
C LEU A 62 -0.35 9.46 -16.95
N LYS A 63 -0.75 8.19 -16.71
CA LYS A 63 -1.07 7.26 -17.78
C LYS A 63 -2.37 7.65 -18.48
N ALA A 64 -3.35 8.13 -17.73
CA ALA A 64 -4.62 8.63 -18.24
C ALA A 64 -4.38 9.83 -19.18
N ASP A 65 -3.60 10.81 -18.73
CA ASP A 65 -3.21 11.97 -19.54
C ASP A 65 -2.48 11.56 -20.83
N ALA A 66 -1.52 10.62 -20.72
CA ALA A 66 -0.74 10.15 -21.86
C ALA A 66 -1.57 9.39 -22.90
N GLU A 67 -2.66 8.74 -22.50
CA GLU A 67 -3.56 8.01 -23.40
C GLU A 67 -4.81 8.81 -23.80
N GLY A 68 -5.01 10.00 -23.25
CA GLY A 68 -6.24 10.78 -23.44
C GLY A 68 -7.47 10.07 -22.86
N LEU A 69 -7.28 9.32 -21.76
CA LEU A 69 -8.31 8.58 -21.03
C LEU A 69 -8.56 9.20 -19.66
N THR A 70 -9.64 8.81 -18.99
CA THR A 70 -9.81 9.07 -17.56
C THR A 70 -9.04 8.05 -16.72
N PRO A 71 -8.67 8.36 -15.45
CA PRO A 71 -8.07 7.38 -14.54
C PRO A 71 -8.85 6.07 -14.43
N ALA A 72 -10.18 6.17 -14.31
CA ALA A 72 -11.08 5.01 -14.28
C ALA A 72 -11.00 4.16 -15.56
N GLN A 73 -10.90 4.77 -16.74
CA GLN A 73 -10.75 4.04 -18.01
C GLN A 73 -9.40 3.31 -18.11
N VAL A 74 -8.32 3.92 -17.59
CA VAL A 74 -7.00 3.28 -17.50
C VAL A 74 -7.07 2.06 -16.58
N VAL A 75 -7.64 2.24 -15.39
CA VAL A 75 -7.84 1.15 -14.41
C VAL A 75 -8.63 0.01 -15.02
N GLU A 76 -9.79 0.29 -15.61
CA GLU A 76 -10.65 -0.72 -16.24
C GLU A 76 -9.89 -1.53 -17.30
N LYS A 77 -9.17 -0.83 -18.19
CA LYS A 77 -8.40 -1.46 -19.27
C LYS A 77 -7.30 -2.38 -18.72
N TYR A 78 -6.49 -1.90 -17.79
CA TYR A 78 -5.30 -2.62 -17.32
C TYR A 78 -5.60 -3.66 -16.23
N HIS A 79 -6.63 -3.45 -15.41
CA HIS A 79 -7.15 -4.43 -14.48
C HIS A 79 -7.63 -5.68 -15.23
N GLN A 80 -8.52 -5.51 -16.21
CA GLN A 80 -9.01 -6.63 -17.03
C GLN A 80 -7.88 -7.36 -17.76
N LEU A 81 -6.94 -6.62 -18.34
CA LEU A 81 -5.79 -7.20 -19.04
C LEU A 81 -4.95 -8.07 -18.10
N PHE A 82 -4.68 -7.57 -16.89
CA PHE A 82 -3.89 -8.31 -15.91
C PHE A 82 -4.60 -9.56 -15.42
N VAL A 83 -5.88 -9.44 -15.03
CA VAL A 83 -6.70 -10.57 -14.57
C VAL A 83 -6.76 -11.66 -15.65
N LYS A 84 -7.01 -11.29 -16.91
CA LYS A 84 -7.02 -12.22 -18.04
C LYS A 84 -5.67 -12.94 -18.20
N GLY A 85 -4.57 -12.21 -18.05
CA GLY A 85 -3.22 -12.79 -18.07
C GLY A 85 -3.01 -13.82 -16.97
N CYS A 86 -3.36 -13.47 -15.72
CA CYS A 86 -3.27 -14.38 -14.57
C CYS A 86 -4.06 -15.67 -14.78
N LEU A 87 -5.32 -15.56 -15.23
CA LEU A 87 -6.18 -16.71 -15.50
C LEU A 87 -5.62 -17.58 -16.63
N ALA A 88 -5.08 -16.98 -17.70
CA ALA A 88 -4.47 -17.72 -18.81
C ALA A 88 -3.22 -18.51 -18.40
N MET A 89 -2.49 -18.05 -17.38
CA MET A 89 -1.34 -18.76 -16.81
C MET A 89 -1.75 -19.81 -15.76
N GLY A 90 -3.03 -19.89 -15.39
CA GLY A 90 -3.54 -20.81 -14.38
C GLY A 90 -3.33 -20.34 -12.95
N LEU A 91 -3.01 -19.06 -12.73
CA LEU A 91 -2.94 -18.48 -11.38
C LEU A 91 -4.34 -18.43 -10.77
N ALA A 92 -4.46 -18.88 -9.52
CA ALA A 92 -5.74 -18.96 -8.82
C ALA A 92 -5.71 -18.16 -7.51
N PHE A 93 -6.67 -17.26 -7.36
CA PHE A 93 -6.93 -16.50 -6.14
C PHE A 93 -8.30 -16.89 -5.59
N ASP A 94 -8.47 -16.87 -4.27
CA ASP A 94 -9.79 -16.96 -3.65
C ASP A 94 -10.56 -15.65 -3.84
N LEU A 95 -9.84 -14.53 -3.84
CA LEU A 95 -10.34 -13.24 -4.32
C LEU A 95 -9.22 -12.41 -4.98
N TYR A 96 -9.52 -11.86 -6.15
CA TYR A 96 -8.72 -10.83 -6.79
C TYR A 96 -9.58 -9.57 -6.96
N SER A 97 -9.33 -8.53 -6.16
CA SER A 97 -10.14 -7.30 -6.10
C SER A 97 -9.38 -6.10 -6.70
N HIS A 98 -9.74 -4.87 -6.33
CA HIS A 98 -9.00 -3.65 -6.65
C HIS A 98 -9.22 -2.55 -5.59
N THR A 99 -8.33 -1.56 -5.51
CA THR A 99 -8.40 -0.54 -4.44
C THR A 99 -9.54 0.47 -4.64
N ASP A 100 -10.13 0.56 -5.83
CA ASP A 100 -11.30 1.42 -6.11
C ASP A 100 -12.67 0.77 -5.79
N THR A 101 -12.74 -0.17 -4.84
CA THR A 101 -14.02 -0.75 -4.38
C THR A 101 -14.53 -0.04 -3.13
N GLN A 102 -15.86 0.03 -2.96
CA GLN A 102 -16.46 0.61 -1.75
C GLN A 102 -15.98 -0.09 -0.47
N ASN A 103 -15.84 -1.43 -0.50
CA ASN A 103 -15.30 -2.19 0.63
C ASN A 103 -13.87 -1.75 0.98
N HIS A 104 -13.00 -1.58 -0.02
CA HIS A 104 -11.64 -1.10 0.23
C HIS A 104 -11.63 0.30 0.83
N TRP A 105 -12.47 1.20 0.30
CA TRP A 105 -12.61 2.56 0.81
C TRP A 105 -13.06 2.55 2.28
N ASP A 106 -14.08 1.76 2.63
CA ASP A 106 -14.61 1.67 3.99
C ASP A 106 -13.54 1.16 4.97
N VAL A 107 -12.83 0.08 4.62
CA VAL A 107 -11.76 -0.49 5.47
C VAL A 107 -10.60 0.50 5.64
N THR A 108 -10.16 1.15 4.56
CA THR A 108 -9.09 2.15 4.61
C THR A 108 -9.48 3.37 5.44
N GLN A 109 -10.71 3.86 5.31
CA GLN A 109 -11.23 4.97 6.10
C GLN A 109 -11.34 4.60 7.58
N LYS A 110 -11.81 3.39 7.90
CA LYS A 110 -11.84 2.88 9.29
C LYS A 110 -10.43 2.80 9.87
N MET A 111 -9.46 2.22 9.14
CA MET A 111 -8.05 2.21 9.55
C MET A 111 -7.53 3.62 9.82
N PHE A 112 -7.77 4.57 8.92
CA PHE A 112 -7.35 5.96 9.09
C PHE A 112 -7.91 6.59 10.37
N LEU A 113 -9.22 6.44 10.62
CA LEU A 113 -9.87 6.97 11.81
C LEU A 113 -9.32 6.34 13.10
N ARG A 114 -9.09 5.01 13.11
CA ARG A 114 -8.51 4.32 14.27
C ARG A 114 -7.10 4.80 14.59
N HIS A 115 -6.26 4.99 13.57
CA HIS A 115 -4.93 5.56 13.78
C HIS A 115 -4.98 6.99 14.32
N LEU A 116 -5.94 7.80 13.85
CA LEU A 116 -6.15 9.15 14.34
C LEU A 116 -6.61 9.15 15.81
N GLU A 117 -7.57 8.30 16.17
CA GLU A 117 -8.06 8.12 17.54
C GLU A 117 -6.96 7.63 18.50
N ALA A 118 -6.14 6.67 18.06
CA ALA A 118 -5.02 6.14 18.82
C ALA A 118 -3.80 7.10 18.87
N GLY A 119 -3.86 8.22 18.15
CA GLY A 119 -2.78 9.22 18.11
C GLY A 119 -1.54 8.78 17.33
N TYR A 120 -1.65 7.79 16.44
CA TYR A 120 -0.62 7.41 15.49
C TYR A 120 -0.69 8.21 14.19
N VAL A 121 -1.78 8.94 13.94
CA VAL A 121 -1.89 9.91 12.85
C VAL A 121 -2.02 11.32 13.41
N TYR A 122 -1.25 12.27 12.88
CA TYR A 122 -1.27 13.68 13.26
C TYR A 122 -1.25 14.60 12.04
N LYS A 123 -1.64 15.86 12.22
CA LYS A 123 -1.59 16.88 11.16
C LYS A 123 -0.27 17.62 11.20
N ASP A 124 0.33 17.86 10.04
CA ASP A 124 1.47 18.75 9.88
C ASP A 124 1.43 19.42 8.50
N THR A 125 2.18 20.49 8.33
CA THR A 125 2.23 21.26 7.09
C THR A 125 3.54 21.05 6.37
N GLN A 126 3.48 20.94 5.04
CA GLN A 126 4.68 20.91 4.20
C GLN A 126 4.57 21.90 3.06
N LYS A 127 5.72 22.28 2.50
CA LYS A 127 5.79 23.17 1.35
C LYS A 127 5.75 22.35 0.07
N GLN A 128 4.92 22.75 -0.88
CA GLN A 128 4.83 22.15 -2.20
C GLN A 128 4.73 23.22 -3.29
N LEU A 129 5.09 22.84 -4.51
CA LEU A 129 4.86 23.67 -5.69
C LEU A 129 3.37 23.66 -6.04
N TYR A 130 2.83 24.85 -6.29
CA TYR A 130 1.47 25.08 -6.75
C TYR A 130 1.51 25.73 -8.12
N ASP A 131 0.68 25.25 -9.02
CA ASP A 131 0.49 25.83 -10.35
C ASP A 131 -0.79 26.68 -10.38
N PRO A 132 -0.69 28.03 -10.41
CA PRO A 132 -1.85 28.91 -10.46
C PRO A 132 -2.69 28.75 -11.72
N ALA A 133 -2.09 28.30 -12.84
CA ALA A 133 -2.81 28.08 -14.09
C ALA A 133 -3.66 26.80 -14.01
N ALA A 134 -3.13 25.74 -13.38
CA ALA A 134 -3.86 24.50 -13.15
C ALA A 134 -4.77 24.54 -11.90
N LYS A 135 -4.55 25.53 -11.01
CA LYS A 135 -5.21 25.68 -9.72
C LYS A 135 -5.05 24.49 -8.77
N GLN A 136 -3.90 23.81 -8.82
CA GLN A 136 -3.61 22.64 -7.98
C GLN A 136 -2.15 22.59 -7.53
N PHE A 137 -1.91 21.84 -6.45
CA PHE A 137 -0.57 21.44 -6.05
C PHE A 137 0.01 20.44 -7.06
N LEU A 138 1.32 20.46 -7.24
CA LEU A 138 2.03 19.57 -8.15
C LEU A 138 2.71 18.47 -7.32
N ALA A 139 2.27 17.23 -7.51
CA ALA A 139 3.05 16.08 -7.08
C ALA A 139 4.40 16.07 -7.80
N ASP A 140 5.44 15.46 -7.19
CA ASP A 140 6.82 15.49 -7.72
C ASP A 140 6.92 15.08 -9.20
N ARG A 141 6.09 14.13 -9.65
CA ARG A 141 6.08 13.65 -11.04
C ARG A 141 5.45 14.62 -12.05
N TYR A 142 4.74 15.64 -11.58
CA TYR A 142 4.23 16.75 -12.39
C TYR A 142 5.17 17.96 -12.39
N VAL A 143 6.30 17.88 -11.69
CA VAL A 143 7.34 18.91 -11.69
C VAL A 143 8.52 18.40 -12.51
N GLU A 144 8.90 19.17 -13.51
CA GLU A 144 10.15 18.99 -14.25
C GLU A 144 11.01 20.24 -14.10
N GLY A 145 12.31 20.11 -14.28
CA GLY A 145 13.22 21.25 -14.19
C GLY A 145 14.66 20.85 -14.42
N THR A 146 15.56 21.81 -14.25
CA THR A 146 16.99 21.58 -14.40
C THR A 146 17.57 20.97 -13.12
N CYS A 147 18.21 19.81 -13.24
CA CYS A 147 18.89 19.12 -12.15
C CYS A 147 19.88 20.06 -11.44
N PRO A 148 19.77 20.26 -10.12
CA PRO A 148 20.64 21.19 -9.41
C PRO A 148 22.11 20.77 -9.43
N PHE A 149 22.39 19.48 -9.64
CA PHE A 149 23.72 18.88 -9.56
C PHE A 149 24.43 18.71 -10.90
N CYS A 150 23.75 18.24 -11.95
CA CYS A 150 24.39 17.95 -13.25
C CYS A 150 23.90 18.82 -14.41
N GLY A 151 22.90 19.68 -14.19
CA GLY A 151 22.39 20.58 -15.22
C GLY A 151 21.48 19.93 -16.28
N TYR A 152 21.07 18.68 -16.10
CA TYR A 152 20.10 18.03 -16.99
C TYR A 152 18.76 18.77 -16.96
N GLU A 153 18.27 19.25 -18.10
CA GLU A 153 17.14 20.20 -18.17
C GLU A 153 15.76 19.57 -17.92
N ASP A 154 15.65 18.24 -18.05
CA ASP A 154 14.40 17.49 -17.92
C ASP A 154 14.39 16.58 -16.70
N ALA A 155 15.04 17.03 -15.62
CA ALA A 155 15.07 16.30 -14.37
C ALA A 155 13.69 16.35 -13.70
N ARG A 156 13.28 15.25 -13.06
CA ARG A 156 11.96 15.09 -12.46
C ARG A 156 12.01 15.46 -10.97
N GLY A 157 10.87 15.88 -10.42
CA GLY A 157 10.71 16.42 -9.06
C GLY A 157 11.67 15.85 -8.03
N ASP A 158 11.61 14.54 -7.81
CA ASP A 158 12.35 13.83 -6.76
C ASP A 158 13.62 13.12 -7.25
N GLN A 159 13.88 13.06 -8.56
CA GLN A 159 14.98 12.28 -9.13
C GLN A 159 15.47 12.80 -10.49
N CYS A 160 16.79 12.79 -10.70
CA CYS A 160 17.40 13.05 -12.01
C CYS A 160 17.71 11.74 -12.75
N ASP A 161 17.11 11.54 -13.92
CA ASP A 161 17.33 10.34 -14.74
C ASP A 161 18.73 10.27 -15.38
N ASN A 162 19.44 11.41 -15.49
CA ASN A 162 20.78 11.45 -16.06
C ASN A 162 21.88 11.09 -15.04
N CYS A 163 21.81 11.58 -13.81
CA CYS A 163 22.85 11.34 -12.79
C CYS A 163 22.39 10.46 -11.61
N GLY A 164 21.12 10.05 -11.57
CA GLY A 164 20.55 9.16 -10.57
C GLY A 164 20.36 9.75 -9.18
N ARG A 165 20.67 11.04 -8.97
CA ARG A 165 20.51 11.69 -7.65
C ARG A 165 19.05 11.97 -7.34
N ILE A 166 18.73 11.90 -6.04
CA ILE A 166 17.43 12.20 -5.44
C ILE A 166 17.55 13.56 -4.71
N TYR A 167 16.49 14.37 -4.76
CA TYR A 167 16.40 15.70 -4.12
C TYR A 167 14.92 16.09 -3.96
N ASP A 168 14.64 17.19 -3.28
CA ASP A 168 13.28 17.72 -3.19
C ASP A 168 12.89 18.51 -4.46
N ALA A 169 11.63 18.48 -4.88
CA ALA A 169 11.15 19.21 -6.07
C ALA A 169 11.39 20.73 -5.96
N LEU A 170 11.45 21.28 -4.74
CA LEU A 170 11.79 22.67 -4.47
C LEU A 170 13.27 23.00 -4.77
N GLU A 171 14.14 22.00 -4.89
CA GLU A 171 15.56 22.16 -5.23
C GLU A 171 15.80 22.22 -6.75
N LEU A 172 14.79 21.89 -7.57
CA LEU A 172 14.89 22.00 -9.03
C LEU A 172 15.10 23.45 -9.45
N LYS A 173 16.07 23.66 -10.36
CA LYS A 173 16.27 24.96 -11.00
C LYS A 173 15.27 25.10 -12.15
N ASN A 174 14.67 26.28 -12.32
CA ASN A 174 13.67 26.54 -13.36
C ASN A 174 12.54 25.50 -13.38
N PRO A 175 11.85 25.25 -12.25
CA PRO A 175 10.81 24.24 -12.20
C PRO A 175 9.65 24.67 -13.10
N ARG A 176 9.05 23.68 -13.77
CA ARG A 176 7.93 23.84 -14.69
C ARG A 176 6.88 22.77 -14.44
N SER A 177 5.62 23.16 -14.56
CA SER A 177 4.48 22.26 -14.50
C SER A 177 4.43 21.41 -15.75
N LYS A 178 4.39 20.10 -15.59
CA LYS A 178 4.13 19.16 -16.70
C LYS A 178 2.69 19.26 -17.23
N ILE A 179 1.78 19.77 -16.40
CA ILE A 179 0.35 19.87 -16.70
C ILE A 179 0.09 21.05 -17.64
N THR A 180 0.65 22.22 -17.33
CA THR A 180 0.36 23.48 -18.07
C THR A 180 1.56 24.03 -18.83
N GLY A 181 2.77 23.52 -18.59
CA GLY A 181 4.01 24.13 -19.05
C GLY A 181 4.41 25.40 -18.29
N SER A 182 3.64 25.82 -17.28
CA SER A 182 3.90 27.05 -16.52
C SER A 182 5.21 26.97 -15.73
N THR A 183 6.03 28.01 -15.83
CA THR A 183 7.19 28.26 -14.95
C THR A 183 6.85 29.20 -13.80
N ASN A 184 5.65 29.77 -13.79
CA ASN A 184 5.18 30.67 -12.74
C ASN A 184 4.59 29.85 -11.58
N LEU A 185 5.44 29.02 -10.97
CA LEU A 185 5.06 28.16 -9.86
C LEU A 185 5.24 28.91 -8.53
N GLU A 186 4.31 28.67 -7.61
CA GLU A 186 4.35 29.23 -6.26
C GLU A 186 4.71 28.15 -5.26
N VAL A 187 5.51 28.48 -4.25
CA VAL A 187 5.69 27.60 -3.10
C VAL A 187 4.59 27.93 -2.09
N ARG A 188 3.69 26.98 -1.84
CA ARG A 188 2.59 27.13 -0.88
C ARG A 188 2.68 26.06 0.20
N GLU A 189 2.18 26.39 1.38
CA GLU A 189 2.02 25.42 2.47
C GLU A 189 0.70 24.66 2.28
N THR A 190 0.74 23.36 2.50
CA THR A 190 -0.40 22.46 2.47
C THR A 190 -0.37 21.54 3.69
N GLU A 191 -1.51 21.40 4.34
CA GLU A 191 -1.66 20.51 5.51
C GLU A 191 -1.87 19.06 5.03
N HIS A 192 -1.22 18.12 5.70
CA HIS A 192 -1.40 16.70 5.49
C HIS A 192 -1.53 15.96 6.81
N PHE A 193 -2.15 14.79 6.75
CA PHE A 193 -2.03 13.79 7.80
C PHE A 193 -0.75 12.97 7.61
N PHE A 194 -0.05 12.75 8.71
CA PHE A 194 1.19 11.99 8.81
C PHE A 194 0.98 10.77 9.71
N LEU A 195 1.44 9.60 9.27
CA LEU A 195 1.58 8.43 10.13
C LEU A 195 2.87 8.57 10.94
N ASP A 196 2.75 8.57 12.27
CA ASP A 196 3.84 8.71 13.24
C ASP A 196 4.64 7.41 13.37
N MET A 197 5.47 7.15 12.35
CA MET A 197 6.41 6.03 12.34
C MET A 197 7.45 6.11 13.47
N GLY A 198 7.66 7.30 14.05
CA GLY A 198 8.59 7.50 15.15
C GLY A 198 8.14 6.75 16.40
N LYS A 199 6.84 6.82 16.73
CA LYS A 199 6.23 6.04 17.83
C LYS A 199 6.32 4.53 17.63
N LEU A 200 6.41 4.06 16.38
CA LEU A 200 6.36 2.65 16.02
C LEU A 200 7.76 2.02 15.87
N ASN A 201 8.83 2.82 15.89
CA ASN A 201 10.18 2.33 15.67
C ASN A 201 10.61 1.25 16.68
N GLN A 202 10.47 1.53 17.98
CA GLN A 202 10.81 0.56 19.02
C GLN A 202 9.90 -0.69 18.99
N PRO A 203 8.56 -0.56 18.93
CA PRO A 203 7.68 -1.73 18.75
C PRO A 203 8.05 -2.62 17.56
N LEU A 204 8.37 -2.03 16.40
CA LEU A 204 8.81 -2.78 15.22
C LEU A 204 10.16 -3.45 15.44
N LEU A 205 11.11 -2.76 16.07
CA LEU A 205 12.43 -3.30 16.37
C LEU A 205 12.33 -4.51 17.30
N ASP A 206 11.48 -4.45 18.31
CA ASP A 206 11.21 -5.57 19.21
C ASP A 206 10.58 -6.73 18.43
N TRP A 207 9.53 -6.45 17.66
CA TRP A 207 8.85 -7.47 16.84
C TRP A 207 9.77 -8.19 15.85
N ILE A 208 10.64 -7.47 15.14
CA ILE A 208 11.54 -8.07 14.16
C ILE A 208 12.70 -8.85 14.81
N ASN A 209 13.00 -8.58 16.08
CA ASN A 209 14.07 -9.27 16.83
C ASN A 209 13.60 -10.59 17.46
N HIS A 210 12.31 -10.93 17.40
CA HIS A 210 11.74 -12.12 18.02
C HIS A 210 11.00 -13.03 17.04
N GLY A 211 11.41 -14.30 16.95
CA GLY A 211 10.68 -15.34 16.23
C GLY A 211 10.63 -15.11 14.71
N LYS A 212 11.74 -14.66 14.14
CA LYS A 212 11.91 -14.32 12.71
C LYS A 212 13.13 -15.00 12.10
N GLU A 213 13.66 -16.04 12.75
CA GLU A 213 14.85 -16.77 12.30
C GLU A 213 14.62 -17.52 10.99
N HIS A 214 13.35 -17.81 10.65
CA HIS A 214 12.94 -18.42 9.39
C HIS A 214 12.89 -17.43 8.22
N TRP A 215 12.93 -16.12 8.47
CA TRP A 215 12.88 -15.11 7.41
C TRP A 215 14.13 -15.16 6.56
N ARG A 216 13.99 -14.79 5.28
CA ARG A 216 15.14 -14.64 4.39
C ARG A 216 16.13 -13.62 4.97
N PRO A 217 17.44 -13.92 5.00
CA PRO A 217 18.43 -13.03 5.61
C PRO A 217 18.46 -11.62 5.04
N ASN A 218 18.22 -11.44 3.73
CA ASN A 218 18.17 -10.12 3.11
C ASN A 218 17.01 -9.26 3.65
N VAL A 219 15.80 -9.84 3.78
CA VAL A 219 14.62 -9.17 4.34
C VAL A 219 14.84 -8.81 5.80
N LEU A 220 15.31 -9.77 6.59
CA LEU A 220 15.52 -9.62 8.03
C LEU A 220 16.60 -8.58 8.35
N ASN A 221 17.77 -8.69 7.70
CA ASN A 221 18.89 -7.80 7.97
C ASN A 221 18.64 -6.38 7.45
N PHE A 222 17.98 -6.23 6.30
CA PHE A 222 17.57 -4.92 5.79
C PHE A 222 16.64 -4.22 6.79
N THR A 223 15.56 -4.91 7.20
CA THR A 223 14.55 -4.36 8.11
C THR A 223 15.15 -4.00 9.46
N ARG A 224 15.90 -4.93 10.09
CA ARG A 224 16.60 -4.66 11.35
C ARG A 224 17.61 -3.54 11.23
N GLY A 225 18.34 -3.47 10.12
CA GLY A 225 19.31 -2.41 9.86
C GLY A 225 18.67 -1.03 9.83
N GLN A 226 17.53 -0.89 9.13
CA GLN A 226 16.76 0.36 9.08
C GLN A 226 16.22 0.77 10.45
N LEU A 227 15.61 -0.16 11.19
CA LEU A 227 15.01 0.13 12.50
C LEU A 227 16.06 0.51 13.56
N LYS A 228 17.25 -0.11 13.53
CA LYS A 228 18.36 0.22 14.43
C LYS A 228 18.95 1.62 14.25
N LEU A 229 18.67 2.29 13.13
CA LEU A 229 19.07 3.69 12.97
C LEU A 229 18.26 4.61 13.89
N GLU A 230 17.12 4.15 14.41
CA GLU A 230 16.22 4.95 15.26
C GLU A 230 15.71 6.24 14.58
N GLU A 231 15.72 6.27 13.24
CA GLU A 231 15.47 7.46 12.42
C GLU A 231 14.11 7.46 11.69
N LEU A 232 13.18 6.56 12.03
CA LEU A 232 11.84 6.61 11.46
C LEU A 232 11.15 7.94 11.82
N ARG A 233 10.64 8.64 10.81
CA ARG A 233 9.94 9.93 10.95
C ARG A 233 8.52 9.82 10.43
N GLY A 234 7.68 10.76 10.84
CA GLY A 234 6.34 10.92 10.32
C GLY A 234 6.34 10.92 8.79
N ARG A 235 5.44 10.14 8.19
CA ARG A 235 5.28 10.06 6.73
C ARG A 235 3.92 10.59 6.32
N PRO A 236 3.82 11.49 5.33
CA PRO A 236 2.53 12.01 4.89
C PRO A 236 1.74 10.90 4.19
N ILE A 237 0.56 10.60 4.73
CA ILE A 237 -0.37 9.57 4.23
C ILE A 237 -1.55 10.16 3.45
N THR A 238 -1.45 11.43 3.08
CA THR A 238 -2.46 12.12 2.25
C THR A 238 -1.78 12.90 1.13
N ARG A 239 -2.53 13.20 0.06
CA ARG A 239 -2.05 13.91 -1.13
C ARG A 239 -3.10 14.89 -1.63
N ASP A 240 -2.63 15.99 -2.20
CA ASP A 240 -3.42 16.99 -2.94
C ASP A 240 -3.70 16.50 -4.36
N ILE A 241 -4.57 15.50 -4.49
CA ILE A 241 -5.03 14.90 -5.75
C ILE A 241 -6.52 14.62 -5.66
N ASP A 242 -7.19 14.42 -6.80
CA ASP A 242 -8.62 14.14 -6.89
C ASP A 242 -8.96 12.65 -7.07
N TRP A 243 -7.96 11.82 -7.38
CA TRP A 243 -8.08 10.38 -7.63
C TRP A 243 -7.53 9.53 -6.47
N GLY A 244 -8.41 8.80 -5.76
CA GLY A 244 -8.04 7.94 -4.62
C GLY A 244 -9.15 7.78 -3.59
N VAL A 245 -8.84 7.12 -2.47
CA VAL A 245 -9.73 7.03 -1.30
C VAL A 245 -9.89 8.40 -0.65
N THR A 246 -11.13 8.79 -0.37
CA THR A 246 -11.44 10.07 0.28
C THR A 246 -11.11 10.05 1.77
N ILE A 247 -10.74 11.21 2.32
CA ILE A 247 -10.49 11.38 3.76
C ILE A 247 -11.85 11.55 4.46
N PRO A 248 -12.20 10.74 5.47
CA PRO A 248 -13.51 10.74 6.12
C PRO A 248 -13.64 11.85 7.18
N LEU A 249 -13.20 13.08 6.84
CA LEU A 249 -13.22 14.24 7.73
C LEU A 249 -13.63 15.51 6.96
N ASP A 250 -14.37 16.39 7.61
CA ASP A 250 -14.77 17.68 7.04
C ASP A 250 -13.54 18.55 6.71
N GLY A 251 -13.59 19.23 5.56
CA GLY A 251 -12.55 20.17 5.12
C GLY A 251 -11.42 19.56 4.29
N TYR A 252 -11.51 18.28 3.91
CA TYR A 252 -10.48 17.56 3.15
C TYR A 252 -10.97 16.98 1.81
N ALA A 253 -12.01 17.58 1.22
CA ALA A 253 -12.65 17.09 0.00
C ALA A 253 -11.72 17.10 -1.24
N ASP A 254 -10.69 17.94 -1.23
CA ASP A 254 -9.67 18.10 -2.27
C ASP A 254 -8.41 17.24 -2.04
N LYS A 255 -8.42 16.39 -1.02
CA LYS A 255 -7.32 15.48 -0.70
C LYS A 255 -7.75 14.02 -0.76
N ARG A 256 -6.78 13.15 -1.00
CA ARG A 256 -6.95 11.69 -0.96
C ARG A 256 -5.95 11.05 -0.02
N ILE A 257 -6.29 9.89 0.49
CA ILE A 257 -5.34 8.99 1.15
C ILE A 257 -4.25 8.64 0.13
N TYR A 258 -3.00 8.68 0.59
CA TYR A 258 -1.87 8.37 -0.25
C TYR A 258 -1.83 6.87 -0.53
N VAL A 259 -1.58 6.50 -1.79
CA VAL A 259 -1.58 5.10 -2.24
C VAL A 259 -0.65 4.17 -1.45
N TRP A 260 0.44 4.69 -0.88
CA TRP A 260 1.33 3.86 -0.06
C TRP A 260 0.73 3.43 1.28
N TYR A 261 -0.30 4.14 1.74
CA TYR A 261 -1.06 3.79 2.93
C TYR A 261 -2.23 2.86 2.59
N ASP A 262 -3.00 3.13 1.54
CA ASP A 262 -4.17 2.28 1.21
C ASP A 262 -3.79 0.93 0.58
N ALA A 263 -2.73 0.85 -0.23
CA ALA A 263 -2.45 -0.35 -1.03
C ALA A 263 -2.15 -1.59 -0.17
N VAL A 264 -1.46 -1.43 0.96
CA VAL A 264 -1.15 -2.53 1.89
C VAL A 264 -2.38 -2.95 2.70
N ILE A 265 -3.32 -2.04 2.99
CA ILE A 265 -4.64 -2.34 3.56
C ILE A 265 -5.47 -3.22 2.61
N GLY A 266 -5.11 -3.24 1.32
CA GLY A 266 -5.65 -4.15 0.31
C GLY A 266 -5.79 -5.59 0.79
N TYR A 267 -4.79 -6.15 1.47
CA TYR A 267 -4.84 -7.54 1.96
C TYR A 267 -5.97 -7.79 2.98
N LEU A 268 -6.18 -6.84 3.89
CA LEU A 268 -7.25 -6.90 4.89
C LEU A 268 -8.61 -6.70 4.22
N SER A 269 -8.73 -5.65 3.41
CA SER A 269 -9.98 -5.33 2.70
C SER A 269 -10.44 -6.48 1.79
N ALA A 270 -9.53 -7.14 1.07
CA ALA A 270 -9.88 -8.30 0.24
C ALA A 270 -10.35 -9.50 1.08
N ALA A 271 -9.79 -9.73 2.27
CA ALA A 271 -10.29 -10.78 3.16
C ALA A 271 -11.71 -10.47 3.67
N VAL A 272 -11.99 -9.21 4.03
CA VAL A 272 -13.32 -8.73 4.44
C VAL A 272 -14.34 -8.86 3.30
N GLU A 273 -13.93 -8.49 2.07
CA GLU A 273 -14.78 -8.62 0.89
C GLU A 273 -15.08 -10.08 0.58
N TRP A 274 -14.06 -10.94 0.62
CA TRP A 274 -14.21 -12.38 0.43
C TRP A 274 -15.22 -12.98 1.41
N ALA A 275 -15.11 -12.62 2.70
CA ALA A 275 -16.02 -13.08 3.75
C ALA A 275 -17.48 -12.71 3.43
N THR A 276 -17.71 -11.48 2.98
CA THR A 276 -19.03 -11.02 2.53
C THR A 276 -19.53 -11.82 1.33
N LEU A 277 -18.68 -12.07 0.33
CA LEU A 277 -19.04 -12.79 -0.89
C LEU A 277 -19.37 -14.27 -0.66
N VAL A 278 -18.75 -14.92 0.34
CA VAL A 278 -19.04 -16.32 0.71
C VAL A 278 -20.23 -16.45 1.66
N GLY A 279 -20.84 -15.34 2.08
CA GLY A 279 -22.06 -15.31 2.90
C GLY A 279 -21.83 -15.40 4.41
N ASP A 280 -20.59 -15.21 4.88
CA ASP A 280 -20.23 -15.17 6.30
C ASP A 280 -19.31 -13.97 6.55
N GLN A 281 -19.92 -12.84 6.95
CA GLN A 281 -19.25 -11.54 7.09
C GLN A 281 -18.12 -11.54 8.14
N ASP A 282 -18.12 -12.47 9.09
CA ASP A 282 -17.10 -12.57 10.13
C ASP A 282 -15.99 -13.57 9.78
N ALA A 283 -16.11 -14.32 8.67
CA ALA A 283 -15.16 -15.37 8.31
C ALA A 283 -13.71 -14.89 8.21
N TRP A 284 -13.47 -13.65 7.76
CA TRP A 284 -12.13 -13.07 7.64
C TRP A 284 -11.37 -13.00 8.97
N ARG A 285 -12.09 -12.89 10.09
CA ARG A 285 -11.50 -12.82 11.45
C ARG A 285 -10.68 -14.06 11.78
N ALA A 286 -11.02 -15.22 11.24
CA ALA A 286 -10.25 -16.44 11.47
C ALA A 286 -8.80 -16.39 10.94
N TRP A 287 -8.48 -15.41 10.09
CA TRP A 287 -7.13 -15.15 9.57
C TRP A 287 -6.48 -13.90 10.18
N TRP A 288 -7.27 -12.85 10.46
CA TRP A 288 -6.75 -11.53 10.80
C TRP A 288 -6.94 -11.11 12.26
N ASP A 289 -7.92 -11.65 12.97
CA ASP A 289 -8.24 -11.25 14.34
C ASP A 289 -7.47 -12.15 15.31
N ALA A 290 -6.48 -11.58 16.01
CA ALA A 290 -5.62 -12.35 16.91
C ALA A 290 -6.38 -12.87 18.14
N GLY A 291 -7.51 -12.25 18.49
CA GLY A 291 -8.41 -12.71 19.56
C GLY A 291 -9.25 -13.91 19.13
N VAL A 292 -9.59 -14.01 17.85
CA VAL A 292 -10.33 -15.14 17.27
C VAL A 292 -9.42 -16.33 16.98
N ASN A 293 -8.29 -16.10 16.32
CA ASN A 293 -7.34 -17.17 15.99
C ASN A 293 -5.89 -16.69 16.06
N PRO A 294 -5.23 -16.80 17.22
CA PRO A 294 -3.83 -16.40 17.38
C PRO A 294 -2.85 -17.29 16.60
N GLN A 295 -3.29 -18.45 16.10
CA GLN A 295 -2.45 -19.41 15.36
C GLN A 295 -2.55 -19.23 13.83
N ALA A 296 -3.31 -18.25 13.35
CA ALA A 296 -3.34 -17.91 11.93
C ALA A 296 -1.96 -17.42 11.45
N LEU A 297 -1.57 -17.81 10.24
CA LEU A 297 -0.30 -17.42 9.65
C LEU A 297 -0.53 -16.57 8.40
N ILE A 298 0.04 -15.36 8.38
CA ILE A 298 -0.05 -14.44 7.25
C ILE A 298 1.30 -14.39 6.52
N TYR A 299 1.27 -14.66 5.21
CA TYR A 299 2.43 -14.58 4.31
C TYR A 299 2.20 -13.49 3.28
N ASN A 300 3.08 -12.49 3.22
CA ASN A 300 3.04 -11.44 2.19
C ASN A 300 4.11 -11.66 1.13
N PHE A 301 3.72 -12.21 -0.04
CA PHE A 301 4.61 -12.46 -1.16
C PHE A 301 4.82 -11.21 -2.01
N ILE A 302 6.08 -10.81 -2.16
CA ILE A 302 6.47 -9.54 -2.75
C ILE A 302 7.74 -9.63 -3.62
N GLY A 303 7.97 -8.59 -4.43
CA GLY A 303 9.30 -8.30 -4.98
C GLY A 303 10.15 -7.53 -3.96
N LYS A 304 11.48 -7.61 -4.06
CA LYS A 304 12.40 -7.02 -3.05
C LYS A 304 12.23 -5.52 -2.79
N ASP A 305 11.81 -4.72 -3.78
CA ASP A 305 11.62 -3.28 -3.58
C ASP A 305 10.47 -2.96 -2.61
N ASN A 306 9.59 -3.93 -2.39
CA ASN A 306 8.45 -3.80 -1.49
C ASN A 306 8.76 -4.18 -0.04
N ILE A 307 10.00 -4.61 0.29
CA ILE A 307 10.40 -4.99 1.64
C ILE A 307 10.04 -3.91 2.68
N PRO A 308 10.50 -2.63 2.56
CA PRO A 308 10.19 -1.63 3.57
C PRO A 308 8.68 -1.38 3.74
N PHE A 309 7.89 -1.55 2.68
CA PHE A 309 6.45 -1.39 2.76
C PHE A 309 5.77 -2.49 3.55
N HIS A 310 6.29 -3.72 3.49
CA HIS A 310 5.66 -4.86 4.14
C HIS A 310 6.29 -5.20 5.50
N THR A 311 7.51 -4.74 5.79
CA THR A 311 8.19 -5.03 7.06
C THR A 311 8.25 -3.83 8.00
N ILE A 312 7.97 -2.62 7.51
CA ILE A 312 7.94 -1.40 8.32
C ILE A 312 6.57 -0.73 8.22
N ILE A 313 6.14 -0.30 7.03
CA ILE A 313 4.91 0.51 6.88
C ILE A 313 3.65 -0.30 7.22
N TRP A 314 3.44 -1.44 6.56
CA TRP A 314 2.26 -2.27 6.82
C TRP A 314 2.21 -2.76 8.27
N GLN A 315 3.36 -3.11 8.85
CA GLN A 315 3.45 -3.52 10.25
C GLN A 315 3.13 -2.37 11.20
N SER A 316 3.55 -1.15 10.86
CA SER A 316 3.21 0.06 11.59
C SER A 316 1.70 0.30 11.58
N GLU A 317 1.07 0.15 10.43
CA GLU A 317 -0.38 0.30 10.29
C GLU A 317 -1.15 -0.77 11.06
N LEU A 318 -0.67 -2.01 11.09
CA LEU A 318 -1.29 -3.06 11.88
C LEU A 318 -1.10 -2.87 13.39
N MET A 319 0.09 -2.44 13.83
CA MET A 319 0.38 -2.16 15.25
C MET A 319 -0.28 -0.89 15.76
N GLY A 320 -0.57 0.06 14.86
CA GLY A 320 -1.17 1.35 15.18
C GLY A 320 -2.68 1.30 15.42
N VAL A 321 -3.29 0.12 15.30
CA VAL A 321 -4.72 -0.12 15.57
C VAL A 321 -4.90 -1.27 16.56
N ASP A 322 -5.82 -1.12 17.50
CA ASP A 322 -6.20 -2.19 18.45
C ASP A 322 -7.43 -2.95 17.96
N GLY A 323 -7.49 -3.25 16.66
CA GLY A 323 -8.68 -3.74 15.96
C GLY A 323 -9.41 -2.63 15.17
N ILE A 324 -10.22 -3.04 14.19
CA ILE A 324 -10.85 -2.10 13.22
C ILE A 324 -12.38 -2.02 13.33
N TYR A 325 -13.01 -2.94 14.05
CA TYR A 325 -14.48 -3.01 14.20
C TYR A 325 -14.93 -2.93 15.68
N ASN A 326 -14.11 -2.35 16.55
CA ASN A 326 -14.40 -2.28 17.98
C ASN A 326 -15.49 -1.22 18.25
N GLY A 327 -16.59 -1.64 18.86
CA GLY A 327 -17.55 -0.71 19.46
C GLY A 327 -18.33 0.18 18.50
N ASP A 328 -18.23 -0.04 17.19
CA ASP A 328 -19.15 0.57 16.22
C ASP A 328 -20.45 -0.23 16.31
N GLY A 329 -21.56 0.40 16.70
CA GLY A 329 -22.89 -0.23 16.81
C GLY A 329 -23.47 -0.83 15.51
N ASP A 330 -22.61 -1.08 14.50
CA ASP A 330 -22.81 -2.06 13.47
C ASP A 330 -23.05 -3.41 14.16
N ASN A 331 -24.14 -4.12 13.85
CA ASN A 331 -24.54 -5.40 14.47
C ASN A 331 -23.60 -6.57 14.13
N ILE A 332 -22.30 -6.38 14.25
CA ILE A 332 -21.27 -7.41 14.29
C ILE A 332 -21.09 -7.73 15.77
N GLY A 333 -21.40 -8.97 16.16
CA GLY A 333 -21.66 -9.38 17.54
C GLY A 333 -20.60 -8.99 18.56
N GLU A 334 -20.96 -9.07 19.84
CA GLU A 334 -20.15 -8.73 21.02
C GLU A 334 -18.75 -9.41 21.04
N HIS A 335 -17.78 -8.94 20.26
CA HIS A 335 -16.40 -9.42 20.28
C HIS A 335 -15.37 -8.30 20.10
N TYR A 336 -15.01 -7.77 21.28
CA TYR A 336 -13.75 -7.28 21.87
C TYR A 336 -12.57 -6.77 21.00
N ASP A 337 -11.99 -5.70 21.56
CA ASP A 337 -10.66 -5.09 21.33
C ASP A 337 -9.53 -6.12 21.16
N ALA A 338 -9.40 -6.68 19.96
CA ALA A 338 -8.33 -7.59 19.62
C ALA A 338 -7.45 -6.99 18.51
N PRO A 339 -6.12 -7.02 18.68
CA PRO A 339 -5.21 -6.53 17.66
C PRO A 339 -5.30 -7.40 16.40
N LEU A 340 -4.97 -6.80 15.27
CA LEU A 340 -4.82 -7.54 14.02
C LEU A 340 -3.54 -8.39 14.04
N GLN A 341 -3.61 -9.54 13.39
CA GLN A 341 -2.47 -10.44 13.19
C GLN A 341 -1.38 -9.75 12.38
N LEU A 342 -0.14 -9.85 12.88
CA LEU A 342 1.03 -9.39 12.16
C LEU A 342 1.54 -10.50 11.22
N PRO A 343 1.97 -10.17 9.98
CA PRO A 343 2.62 -11.10 9.08
C PRO A 343 3.67 -12.01 9.71
N TYR A 344 3.45 -13.32 9.54
CA TYR A 344 4.34 -14.37 9.98
C TYR A 344 5.61 -14.41 9.12
N ASP A 345 5.49 -14.17 7.81
CA ASP A 345 6.62 -14.09 6.86
C ASP A 345 6.34 -13.12 5.71
N VAL A 346 7.42 -12.58 5.14
CA VAL A 346 7.41 -11.69 3.97
C VAL A 346 8.36 -12.25 2.90
N PRO A 347 7.93 -13.28 2.14
CA PRO A 347 8.75 -13.84 1.07
C PRO A 347 9.01 -12.81 -0.03
N ALA A 348 10.27 -12.37 -0.15
CA ALA A 348 10.70 -11.40 -1.17
C ALA A 348 11.61 -12.06 -2.22
N ASN A 349 11.21 -11.97 -3.49
CA ASN A 349 12.00 -12.47 -4.62
C ASN A 349 12.87 -11.39 -5.26
N GLU A 350 14.01 -11.83 -5.78
CA GLU A 350 14.94 -11.00 -6.54
C GLU A 350 14.42 -10.70 -7.95
N PHE A 351 15.00 -9.70 -8.61
CA PHE A 351 14.67 -9.40 -10.00
C PHE A 351 15.06 -10.54 -10.92
N MET A 352 14.24 -10.71 -11.97
CA MET A 352 14.61 -11.50 -13.13
C MET A 352 15.44 -10.61 -14.07
N ASN A 353 16.68 -11.01 -14.32
CA ASN A 353 17.61 -10.32 -15.21
C ASN A 353 17.38 -10.66 -16.69
#